data_AF-A0A6G2VXD5-F1
#
_entry.id   AF-A0A6G2VXD5-F1
#
_cell.length_a   1.000
_cell.length_b   1.000
_cell.length_c   1.000
_cell.angle_alpha   90.00
_cell.angle_beta   90.00
_cell.angle_gamma   90.00
#
_symmetry.space_group_name_H-M   'P 1'
#
loop_
_entity.id
_entity.type
_entity.pdbx_description
1 polymer ?
#
loop_
_entity_poly.entity_id
_entity_poly.type
_entity_poly.pdbx_seq_one_letter_code
_entity_poly.pdbx_strand_id
1 'polypeptide(L)'
;MVPDAEFSSYYGTPVLNRPTWKALDIAGYLYLGGLAGASSLLAAGGRLTGRPGLEVPAKLGAAGGISLSLAALVHDLGRPARFLNMLRVFKPTSPMSVGSWLLAGYAPLALTAAATEAAGRCRRLGSAATLGSAVLGPAVATYTAVLLADTAVPSWHEGYRELPFVFAGSAATAASGLALAAAPPDQAGPARRLAVLGAALELGAYRTMKRRIGLAAEPFGQGRAG
;
A
#
# COMPACT_ATOMS: atom_id res chain seq x y z
N MET A 1 22.86 44.22 12.98
CA MET A 1 22.46 42.81 12.85
C MET A 1 21.12 42.67 13.53
N VAL A 2 20.10 42.20 12.82
CA VAL A 2 18.82 41.82 13.44
C VAL A 2 18.98 40.41 13.99
N PRO A 3 18.64 40.14 15.26
CA PRO A 3 18.72 38.79 15.82
C PRO A 3 17.79 37.81 15.09
N ASP A 4 18.17 36.54 15.07
CA ASP A 4 17.38 35.48 14.44
C ASP A 4 16.00 35.39 15.08
N ALA A 5 14.97 35.20 14.24
CA ALA A 5 13.60 35.08 14.71
C ALA A 5 13.40 33.75 15.45
N GLU A 6 13.10 33.82 16.75
CA GLU A 6 12.68 32.66 17.53
C GLU A 6 11.18 32.41 17.35
N PHE A 7 10.84 31.34 16.62
CA PHE A 7 9.46 30.91 16.45
C PHE A 7 8.98 30.18 17.71
N SER A 8 8.18 30.85 18.55
CA SER A 8 7.50 30.23 19.69
C SER A 8 6.00 30.08 19.42
N SER A 9 5.41 29.00 19.94
CA SER A 9 3.97 28.78 19.89
C SER A 9 3.30 29.23 21.19
N TYR A 10 1.97 29.41 21.17
CA TYR A 10 1.20 29.72 22.38
C TYR A 10 1.42 28.59 23.41
N TYR A 11 2.12 28.93 24.50
CA TYR A 11 2.62 28.01 25.54
C TYR A 11 3.75 27.03 25.16
N GLY A 12 4.48 27.23 24.06
CA GLY A 12 5.57 26.32 23.66
C GLY A 12 5.11 24.92 23.23
N THR A 13 3.80 24.74 23.02
CA THR A 13 3.20 23.48 22.54
C THR A 13 3.13 23.46 21.01
N PRO A 14 3.46 22.36 20.32
CA PRO A 14 3.28 22.27 18.87
C PRO A 14 1.84 22.61 18.44
N VAL A 15 1.70 23.29 17.31
CA VAL A 15 0.38 23.65 16.73
C VAL A 15 -0.42 22.40 16.34
N LEU A 16 0.26 21.31 15.99
CA LEU A 16 -0.33 20.02 15.66
C LEU A 16 0.02 18.98 16.72
N ASN A 17 -0.97 18.17 17.10
CA ASN A 17 -0.72 16.97 17.88
C ASN A 17 0.21 16.03 17.11
N ARG A 18 1.19 15.46 17.82
CA ARG A 18 2.10 14.48 17.20
C ARG A 18 1.31 13.23 16.77
N PRO A 19 1.70 12.58 15.65
CA PRO A 19 1.15 11.29 15.30
C PRO A 19 1.35 10.32 16.46
N THR A 20 0.28 9.69 16.93
CA THR A 20 0.31 8.71 18.02
C THR A 20 0.59 7.28 17.54
N TRP A 21 0.85 7.14 16.24
CA TRP A 21 0.97 5.87 15.56
C TRP A 21 2.26 5.15 15.91
N LYS A 22 2.18 3.84 16.13
CA LYS A 22 3.38 3.00 16.22
C LYS A 22 3.89 2.72 14.81
N ALA A 23 5.14 3.10 14.55
CA ALA A 23 5.75 2.96 13.22
C ALA A 23 5.66 1.54 12.65
N LEU A 24 5.83 0.51 13.49
CA LEU A 24 5.74 -0.90 13.07
C LEU A 24 4.33 -1.31 12.62
N ASP A 25 3.30 -0.84 13.32
CA ASP A 25 1.92 -1.23 13.01
C ASP A 25 1.46 -0.58 11.70
N ILE A 26 1.74 0.72 11.53
CA ILE A 26 1.34 1.46 10.34
C ILE A 26 2.21 1.15 9.12
N ALA A 27 3.53 1.25 9.24
CA ALA A 27 4.40 0.92 8.11
C ALA A 27 4.22 -0.54 7.68
N GLY A 28 4.00 -1.44 8.65
CA GLY A 28 3.71 -2.84 8.39
C GLY A 28 2.44 -3.04 7.56
N TYR A 29 1.29 -2.50 7.97
CA TYR A 29 0.05 -2.71 7.21
C TYR A 29 0.10 -2.02 5.84
N LEU A 30 0.75 -0.84 5.73
CA LEU A 30 0.92 -0.10 4.48
C LEU A 30 1.76 -0.90 3.48
N TYR A 31 2.91 -1.41 3.94
CA TYR A 31 3.77 -2.26 3.14
C TYR A 31 3.06 -3.53 2.69
N LEU A 32 2.41 -4.24 3.63
CA LEU A 32 1.72 -5.50 3.36
C LEU A 32 0.51 -5.31 2.44
N GLY A 33 -0.23 -4.21 2.59
CA GLY A 33 -1.35 -3.85 1.71
C GLY A 33 -0.88 -3.54 0.29
N GLY A 34 0.20 -2.76 0.14
CA GLY A 34 0.82 -2.47 -1.15
C GLY A 34 1.36 -3.73 -1.83
N LEU A 35 2.14 -4.52 -1.09
CA LEU A 35 2.64 -5.83 -1.55
C LEU A 35 1.49 -6.70 -2.02
N ALA A 36 0.38 -6.75 -1.27
CA ALA A 36 -0.76 -7.56 -1.65
C ALA A 36 -1.36 -7.10 -2.99
N GLY A 37 -1.66 -5.81 -3.12
CA GLY A 37 -2.29 -5.25 -4.31
C GLY A 37 -1.45 -5.46 -5.58
N ALA A 38 -0.14 -5.19 -5.51
CA ALA A 38 0.77 -5.41 -6.62
C ALA A 38 1.04 -6.90 -6.90
N SER A 39 1.01 -7.76 -5.89
CA SER A 39 1.12 -9.22 -6.08
C SER A 39 -0.09 -9.77 -6.83
N SER A 40 -1.29 -9.23 -6.62
CA SER A 40 -2.48 -9.61 -7.40
C SER A 40 -2.34 -9.29 -8.89
N LEU A 41 -1.71 -8.15 -9.24
CA LEU A 41 -1.39 -7.83 -10.64
C LEU A 41 -0.38 -8.81 -11.24
N LEU A 42 0.68 -9.15 -10.49
CA LEU A 42 1.65 -10.16 -10.92
C LEU A 42 1.01 -11.54 -11.09
N ALA A 43 0.08 -11.92 -10.21
CA ALA A 43 -0.66 -13.16 -10.30
C ALA A 43 -1.51 -13.23 -11.58
N ALA A 44 -2.26 -12.17 -11.88
CA ALA A 44 -3.04 -12.08 -13.11
C ALA A 44 -2.14 -12.07 -14.36
N GLY A 45 -1.04 -11.33 -14.34
CA GLY A 45 -0.06 -11.32 -15.43
C GLY A 45 0.59 -12.68 -15.65
N GLY A 46 0.97 -13.37 -14.57
CA GLY A 46 1.49 -14.74 -14.60
C GLY A 46 0.48 -15.69 -15.24
N ARG A 47 -0.79 -15.60 -14.83
CA ARG A 47 -1.90 -16.40 -15.39
C ARG A 47 -2.09 -16.16 -16.89
N LEU A 48 -2.25 -14.90 -17.30
CA LEU A 48 -2.50 -14.51 -18.69
C LEU A 48 -1.35 -14.88 -19.63
N THR A 49 -0.15 -15.03 -19.07
CA THR A 49 1.05 -15.37 -19.85
C THR A 49 1.52 -16.81 -19.67
N GLY A 50 0.74 -17.66 -19.00
CA GLY A 50 1.06 -19.08 -18.83
C GLY A 50 2.29 -19.35 -17.96
N ARG A 51 2.51 -18.53 -16.92
CA ARG A 51 3.64 -18.60 -15.99
C ARG A 51 3.20 -19.05 -14.58
N PRO A 52 2.89 -20.35 -14.38
CA PRO A 52 2.35 -20.85 -13.11
C PRO A 52 3.32 -20.67 -11.93
N GLY A 53 4.63 -20.76 -12.17
CA GLY A 53 5.67 -20.53 -11.17
C GLY A 53 5.76 -19.08 -10.69
N LEU A 54 5.22 -18.12 -11.45
CA LEU A 54 5.03 -16.74 -11.00
C LEU A 54 3.63 -16.53 -10.40
N GLU A 55 2.60 -17.13 -11.00
CA GLU A 55 1.21 -16.98 -10.58
C GLU A 55 0.97 -17.44 -9.14
N VAL A 56 1.40 -18.67 -8.81
CA VAL A 56 1.15 -19.28 -7.49
C VAL A 56 1.76 -18.47 -6.34
N PRO A 57 3.08 -18.16 -6.33
CA PRO A 57 3.64 -17.39 -5.23
C PRO A 57 3.07 -15.97 -5.15
N ALA A 58 2.70 -15.35 -6.27
CA ALA A 58 2.06 -14.04 -6.27
C ALA A 58 0.65 -14.09 -5.64
N LYS A 59 -0.15 -15.13 -5.89
CA LYS A 59 -1.45 -15.32 -5.22
C LYS A 59 -1.29 -15.52 -3.71
N LEU A 60 -0.35 -16.39 -3.32
CA LEU A 60 -0.08 -16.68 -1.91
C LEU A 60 0.47 -15.43 -1.19
N GLY A 61 1.34 -14.67 -1.85
CA GLY A 61 1.84 -13.38 -1.37
C GLY A 61 0.74 -12.35 -1.21
N ALA A 62 -0.18 -12.27 -2.18
CA ALA A 62 -1.34 -11.38 -2.10
C ALA A 62 -2.27 -11.74 -0.92
N ALA A 63 -2.59 -13.01 -0.76
CA ALA A 63 -3.42 -13.51 0.34
C ALA A 63 -2.75 -13.34 1.71
N GLY A 64 -1.44 -13.62 1.81
CA GLY A 64 -0.66 -13.43 3.03
C GLY A 64 -0.56 -11.95 3.42
N GLY A 65 -0.20 -11.10 2.45
CA GLY A 65 -0.08 -9.65 2.65
C GLY A 65 -1.38 -9.02 3.11
N ILE A 66 -2.51 -9.32 2.45
CA ILE A 66 -3.80 -8.73 2.84
C ILE A 66 -4.27 -9.23 4.20
N SER A 67 -4.04 -10.51 4.53
CA SER A 67 -4.43 -11.08 5.83
C SER A 67 -3.64 -10.45 6.97
N LEU A 68 -2.32 -10.32 6.81
CA LEU A 68 -1.46 -9.66 7.79
C LEU A 68 -1.77 -8.16 7.91
N SER A 69 -2.05 -7.48 6.78
CA SER A 69 -2.46 -6.07 6.77
C SER A 69 -3.78 -5.87 7.53
N LEU A 70 -4.78 -6.72 7.30
CA LEU A 70 -6.05 -6.67 8.03
C LEU A 70 -5.89 -7.00 9.52
N ALA A 71 -5.05 -7.97 9.87
CA ALA A 71 -4.77 -8.30 11.26
C ALA A 71 -4.11 -7.11 12.00
N ALA A 72 -3.12 -6.46 11.37
CA ALA A 72 -2.49 -5.26 11.89
C ALA A 72 -3.50 -4.10 12.03
N LEU A 73 -4.39 -3.91 11.05
CA LEU A 73 -5.44 -2.90 11.10
C LEU A 73 -6.42 -3.14 12.26
N VAL A 74 -6.86 -4.39 12.45
CA VAL A 74 -7.78 -4.75 13.55
C VAL A 74 -7.11 -4.56 14.92
N HIS A 75 -5.82 -4.89 15.02
CA HIS A 75 -5.03 -4.64 16.23
C HIS A 75 -4.94 -3.13 16.54
N ASP A 76 -4.67 -2.30 15.53
CA ASP A 76 -4.62 -0.84 15.68
C ASP A 76 -5.98 -0.22 16.06
N LEU A 77 -7.09 -0.76 15.51
CA LEU A 77 -8.45 -0.34 15.85
C LEU A 77 -8.83 -0.62 17.31
N GLY A 78 -8.15 -1.55 17.99
CA GLY A 78 -8.37 -1.96 19.38
C GLY A 78 -9.70 -2.68 19.68
N ARG A 79 -10.71 -2.54 18.81
CA ARG A 79 -11.99 -3.26 18.87
C ARG A 79 -12.45 -3.69 17.46
N PRO A 80 -12.53 -5.01 17.16
CA PRO A 80 -12.81 -5.51 15.81
C PRO A 80 -14.19 -5.09 15.27
N ALA A 81 -15.19 -4.93 16.14
CA ALA A 81 -16.52 -4.46 15.75
C ALA A 81 -16.52 -3.07 15.09
N ARG A 82 -15.47 -2.25 15.28
CA ARG A 82 -15.36 -0.94 14.64
C ARG A 82 -15.23 -1.04 13.12
N PHE A 83 -14.57 -2.07 12.59
CA PHE A 83 -14.46 -2.25 11.15
C PHE A 83 -15.84 -2.45 10.50
N LEU A 84 -16.70 -3.28 11.12
CA LEU A 84 -18.07 -3.49 10.64
C LEU A 84 -18.91 -2.20 10.66
N ASN A 85 -18.64 -1.31 11.61
CA ASN A 85 -19.31 0.00 11.65
C ASN A 85 -18.89 0.90 10.49
N MET A 86 -17.64 0.78 10.00
CA MET A 86 -17.15 1.55 8.86
C MET A 86 -17.81 1.13 7.54
N LEU A 87 -18.26 -0.13 7.44
CA LEU A 87 -18.96 -0.66 6.27
C LEU A 87 -20.46 -0.30 6.23
N ARG A 88 -20.97 0.47 7.18
CA ARG A 88 -22.40 0.89 7.19
C ARG A 88 -22.69 2.07 6.28
N VAL A 89 -21.68 2.89 5.99
CA VAL A 89 -21.84 4.12 5.22
C VAL A 89 -20.84 4.14 4.07
N PHE A 90 -21.32 4.43 2.88
CA PHE A 90 -20.49 4.74 1.73
C PHE A 90 -20.32 6.26 1.62
N LYS A 91 -19.15 6.76 2.01
CA LYS A 91 -18.81 8.20 1.95
C LYS A 91 -17.64 8.41 1.01
N PRO A 92 -17.88 8.73 -0.28
CA PRO A 92 -16.82 8.85 -1.29
C PRO A 92 -15.84 10.00 -1.00
N THR A 93 -16.23 10.99 -0.21
CA THR A 93 -15.37 12.09 0.23
C THR A 93 -14.43 11.74 1.39
N SER A 94 -14.54 10.53 1.95
CA SER A 94 -13.66 10.08 3.03
C SER A 94 -12.76 8.94 2.54
N PRO A 95 -11.43 9.16 2.44
CA PRO A 95 -10.48 8.11 2.05
C PRO A 95 -10.59 6.86 2.93
N MET A 96 -10.89 7.03 4.22
CA MET A 96 -11.08 5.94 5.18
C MET A 96 -12.31 5.06 4.85
N SER A 97 -13.42 5.68 4.42
CA SER A 97 -14.62 4.93 3.99
C SER A 97 -14.33 4.17 2.69
N VAL A 98 -13.75 4.84 1.69
CA VAL A 98 -13.36 4.22 0.41
C VAL A 98 -12.40 3.05 0.63
N GLY A 99 -11.39 3.24 1.48
CA GLY A 99 -10.43 2.19 1.85
C GLY A 99 -11.09 0.95 2.47
N SER A 100 -12.05 1.15 3.38
CA SER A 100 -12.78 0.05 4.02
C SER A 100 -13.57 -0.78 2.99
N TRP A 101 -14.24 -0.10 2.06
CA TRP A 101 -14.97 -0.76 0.97
C TRP A 101 -14.04 -1.45 -0.04
N LEU A 102 -12.89 -0.85 -0.36
CA LEU A 102 -11.86 -1.48 -1.19
C LEU A 102 -11.32 -2.76 -0.55
N LEU A 103 -10.98 -2.72 0.74
CA LEU A 103 -10.50 -3.89 1.49
C LEU A 103 -11.57 -4.99 1.56
N ALA A 104 -12.84 -4.61 1.80
CA ALA A 104 -13.96 -5.55 1.84
C ALA A 104 -14.20 -6.24 0.49
N GLY A 105 -13.98 -5.57 -0.63
CA GLY A 105 -14.05 -6.19 -1.96
C GLY A 105 -12.80 -6.99 -2.33
N TYR A 106 -11.61 -6.46 -2.03
CA TYR A 106 -10.34 -7.04 -2.46
C TYR A 106 -9.95 -8.29 -1.65
N ALA A 107 -10.09 -8.27 -0.32
CA ALA A 107 -9.60 -9.36 0.52
C ALA A 107 -10.28 -10.72 0.22
N PRO A 108 -11.62 -10.80 0.05
CA PRO A 108 -12.26 -12.06 -0.34
C PRO A 108 -11.77 -12.57 -1.70
N LEU A 109 -11.53 -11.69 -2.67
CA LEU A 109 -11.03 -12.08 -3.99
C LEU A 109 -9.60 -12.62 -3.92
N ALA A 110 -8.71 -11.96 -3.19
CA ALA A 110 -7.34 -12.44 -3.00
C ALA A 110 -7.29 -13.79 -2.27
N LEU A 111 -8.09 -13.94 -1.20
CA LEU A 111 -8.17 -15.18 -0.42
C LEU A 111 -8.79 -16.32 -1.24
N THR A 112 -9.85 -16.07 -2.00
CA THR A 112 -10.47 -17.10 -2.86
C THR A 112 -9.55 -17.52 -3.99
N ALA A 113 -8.79 -16.59 -4.59
CA ALA A 113 -7.77 -16.90 -5.59
C ALA A 113 -6.70 -17.83 -5.02
N ALA A 114 -6.20 -17.57 -3.82
CA ALA A 114 -5.22 -18.43 -3.15
C ALA A 114 -5.81 -19.78 -2.71
N ALA A 115 -7.02 -19.79 -2.14
CA ALA A 115 -7.67 -21.01 -1.66
C ALA A 115 -8.01 -21.98 -2.80
N THR A 116 -8.48 -21.46 -3.93
CA THR A 116 -8.76 -22.29 -5.12
C THR A 116 -7.49 -22.85 -5.74
N GLU A 117 -6.39 -22.09 -5.70
CA GLU A 117 -5.08 -22.58 -6.13
C GLU A 117 -4.59 -23.72 -5.22
N ALA A 118 -4.64 -23.53 -3.89
CA ALA A 118 -4.23 -24.54 -2.91
C ALA A 118 -5.09 -25.81 -2.96
N ALA A 119 -6.40 -25.67 -3.19
CA ALA A 119 -7.33 -26.79 -3.28
C ALA A 119 -7.25 -27.53 -4.63
N GLY A 120 -6.65 -26.94 -5.66
CA GLY A 120 -6.60 -27.49 -7.02
C GLY A 120 -7.97 -27.65 -7.70
N ARG A 121 -9.03 -27.06 -7.14
CA ARG A 121 -10.44 -27.18 -7.58
C ARG A 121 -11.00 -25.81 -7.95
N CYS A 122 -12.12 -25.81 -8.67
CA CYS A 122 -12.84 -24.57 -9.04
C CYS A 122 -11.98 -23.57 -9.84
N ARG A 123 -11.16 -24.05 -10.78
CA ARG A 123 -10.22 -23.23 -11.58
C ARG A 123 -10.85 -21.99 -12.22
N ARG A 124 -12.11 -22.06 -12.67
CA ARG A 124 -12.81 -20.90 -13.26
C ARG A 124 -13.09 -19.81 -12.22
N LEU A 125 -13.56 -20.21 -11.03
CA LEU A 125 -13.75 -19.29 -9.91
C LEU A 125 -12.43 -18.65 -9.49
N GLY A 126 -11.37 -19.46 -9.35
CA GLY A 126 -10.03 -18.95 -9.05
C GLY A 126 -9.51 -17.97 -10.10
N SER A 127 -9.81 -18.21 -11.38
CA SER A 127 -9.47 -17.28 -12.47
C SER A 127 -10.17 -15.93 -12.29
N ALA A 128 -11.48 -15.97 -12.09
CA ALA A 128 -12.29 -14.78 -11.93
C ALA A 128 -11.87 -13.99 -10.68
N ALA A 129 -11.59 -14.69 -9.58
CA ALA A 129 -11.08 -14.10 -8.35
C ALA A 129 -9.72 -13.42 -8.55
N THR A 130 -8.80 -14.06 -9.28
CA THR A 130 -7.47 -13.50 -9.59
C THR A 130 -7.58 -12.23 -10.45
N LEU A 131 -8.46 -12.24 -11.45
CA LEU A 131 -8.68 -11.07 -12.30
C LEU A 131 -9.37 -9.94 -11.52
N GLY A 132 -10.37 -10.28 -10.69
CA GLY A 132 -11.05 -9.31 -9.83
C GLY A 132 -10.10 -8.68 -8.80
N SER A 133 -9.26 -9.48 -8.16
CA SER A 133 -8.25 -8.96 -7.23
C SER A 133 -7.21 -8.10 -7.95
N ALA A 134 -6.83 -8.44 -9.18
CA ALA A 134 -5.92 -7.62 -9.98
C ALA A 134 -6.52 -6.27 -10.40
N VAL A 135 -7.84 -6.17 -10.59
CA VAL A 135 -8.53 -4.89 -10.86
C VAL A 135 -8.53 -4.00 -9.63
N LEU A 136 -8.81 -4.56 -8.44
CA LEU A 136 -8.85 -3.79 -7.19
C LEU A 136 -7.45 -3.56 -6.58
N GLY A 137 -6.46 -4.39 -6.94
CA GLY A 137 -5.11 -4.36 -6.39
C GLY A 137 -4.39 -3.01 -6.51
N PRO A 138 -4.39 -2.34 -7.68
CA PRO A 138 -3.84 -0.99 -7.83
C PRO A 138 -4.47 0.01 -6.89
N ALA A 139 -5.81 -0.03 -6.75
CA ALA A 139 -6.52 0.86 -5.84
C ALA A 139 -6.12 0.60 -4.39
N VAL A 140 -5.99 -0.66 -3.97
CA VAL A 140 -5.49 -1.03 -2.63
C VAL A 140 -4.04 -0.57 -2.41
N ALA A 141 -3.20 -0.63 -3.44
CA ALA A 141 -1.80 -0.20 -3.34
C ALA A 141 -1.65 1.32 -3.21
N THR A 142 -2.56 2.12 -3.82
CA THR A 142 -2.41 3.58 -3.86
C THR A 142 -3.33 4.34 -2.92
N TYR A 143 -4.49 3.80 -2.50
CA TYR A 143 -5.44 4.57 -1.68
C TYR A 143 -4.86 4.97 -0.33
N THR A 144 -3.93 4.18 0.20
CA THR A 144 -3.27 4.49 1.46
C THR A 144 -2.41 5.75 1.38
N ALA A 145 -1.86 6.07 0.21
CA ALA A 145 -1.19 7.34 -0.03
C ALA A 145 -2.16 8.53 0.06
N VAL A 146 -3.39 8.36 -0.46
CA VAL A 146 -4.45 9.37 -0.37
C VAL A 146 -4.86 9.56 1.10
N LEU A 147 -5.00 8.47 1.84
CA LEU A 147 -5.28 8.49 3.27
C LEU A 147 -4.18 9.21 4.05
N LEU A 148 -2.91 8.98 3.71
CA LEU A 148 -1.77 9.65 4.36
C LEU A 148 -1.71 11.15 4.02
N ALA A 149 -2.09 11.53 2.81
CA ALA A 149 -2.09 12.92 2.36
C ALA A 149 -3.30 13.73 2.87
N ASP A 150 -4.39 13.07 3.27
CA ASP A 150 -5.59 13.68 3.86
C ASP A 150 -5.37 14.01 5.35
N THR A 151 -4.34 14.81 5.64
CA THR A 151 -3.91 15.19 6.98
C THR A 151 -3.56 16.66 7.07
N ALA A 152 -3.50 17.20 8.28
CA ALA A 152 -3.00 18.55 8.53
C ALA A 152 -1.46 18.64 8.57
N VAL A 153 -0.74 17.50 8.57
CA VAL A 153 0.73 17.46 8.56
C VAL A 153 1.26 17.95 7.20
N PRO A 154 1.93 19.12 7.13
CA PRO A 154 2.27 19.75 5.85
C PRO A 154 3.14 18.87 4.95
N SER A 155 4.14 18.18 5.52
CA SER A 155 5.05 17.31 4.76
C SER A 155 4.36 16.14 4.07
N TRP A 156 3.19 15.72 4.55
CA TRP A 156 2.39 14.66 3.92
C TRP A 156 1.30 15.24 3.02
N HIS A 157 0.62 16.30 3.47
CA HIS A 157 -0.43 16.94 2.69
C HIS A 157 0.09 17.55 1.39
N GLU A 158 1.19 18.31 1.43
CA GLU A 158 1.76 18.96 0.25
C GLU A 158 2.23 17.96 -0.82
N GLY A 159 2.55 16.73 -0.40
CA GLY A 159 2.96 15.64 -1.30
C GLY A 159 1.80 14.90 -1.97
N TYR A 160 0.55 15.32 -1.79
CA TYR A 160 -0.64 14.54 -2.21
C TYR A 160 -0.66 14.16 -3.70
N ARG A 161 -0.01 14.94 -4.57
CA ARG A 161 0.03 14.68 -6.02
C ARG A 161 0.99 13.54 -6.37
N GLU A 162 2.14 13.47 -5.70
CA GLU A 162 3.20 12.53 -6.01
C GLU A 162 3.15 11.26 -5.13
N LEU A 163 2.62 11.35 -3.91
CA LEU A 163 2.55 10.24 -2.95
C LEU A 163 1.90 8.96 -3.52
N PRO A 164 0.78 9.02 -4.27
CA PRO A 164 0.21 7.81 -4.88
C PRO A 164 1.17 7.07 -5.81
N PHE A 165 2.03 7.80 -6.53
CA PHE A 165 3.03 7.20 -7.42
C PHE A 165 4.20 6.60 -6.64
N VAL A 166 4.62 7.24 -5.53
CA VAL A 166 5.62 6.68 -4.62
C VAL A 166 5.12 5.34 -4.06
N PHE A 167 3.88 5.29 -3.59
CA PHE A 167 3.27 4.07 -3.07
C PHE A 167 3.08 3.00 -4.14
N ALA A 168 2.64 3.38 -5.35
CA ALA A 168 2.53 2.44 -6.46
C ALA A 168 3.89 1.80 -6.83
N GLY A 169 4.94 2.62 -6.89
CA GLY A 169 6.30 2.15 -7.16
C GLY A 169 6.82 1.23 -6.06
N SER A 170 6.65 1.63 -4.80
CA SER A 170 7.06 0.87 -3.62
C SER A 170 6.31 -0.46 -3.48
N ALA A 171 5.01 -0.47 -3.77
CA ALA A 171 4.20 -1.68 -3.84
C ALA A 171 4.67 -2.64 -4.94
N ALA A 172 4.95 -2.09 -6.13
CA ALA A 172 5.46 -2.86 -7.27
C ALA A 172 6.84 -3.46 -6.99
N THR A 173 7.76 -2.74 -6.34
CA THR A 173 9.08 -3.25 -5.94
C THR A 173 8.96 -4.32 -4.87
N ALA A 174 8.11 -4.12 -3.85
CA ALA A 174 7.87 -5.08 -2.78
C ALA A 174 7.30 -6.41 -3.32
N ALA A 175 6.25 -6.35 -4.14
CA ALA A 175 5.66 -7.54 -4.77
C ALA A 175 6.65 -8.24 -5.71
N SER A 176 7.44 -7.47 -6.46
CA SER A 176 8.46 -8.03 -7.33
C SER A 176 9.58 -8.70 -6.53
N GLY A 177 10.00 -8.14 -5.39
CA GLY A 177 10.98 -8.76 -4.49
C GLY A 177 10.51 -10.11 -3.98
N LEU A 178 9.26 -10.20 -3.53
CA LEU A 178 8.65 -11.48 -3.12
C LEU A 178 8.59 -12.47 -4.28
N ALA A 179 8.14 -12.04 -5.45
CA ALA A 179 8.07 -12.87 -6.64
C ALA A 179 9.46 -13.36 -7.09
N LEU A 180 10.49 -12.53 -7.01
CA LEU A 180 11.87 -12.92 -7.36
C LEU A 180 12.47 -13.92 -6.37
N ALA A 181 12.07 -13.87 -5.09
CA ALA A 181 12.51 -14.81 -4.08
C ALA A 181 11.83 -16.18 -4.21
N ALA A 182 10.59 -16.22 -4.68
CA ALA A 182 9.76 -17.43 -4.67
C ALA A 182 9.54 -18.07 -6.06
N ALA A 183 9.61 -17.29 -7.16
CA ALA A 183 9.36 -17.78 -8.51
C ALA A 183 10.65 -18.31 -9.16
N PRO A 184 10.56 -19.33 -10.03
CA PRO A 184 11.73 -19.85 -10.72
C PRO A 184 12.26 -18.80 -11.73
N PRO A 185 13.60 -18.75 -11.96
CA PRO A 185 14.23 -17.67 -12.74
C PRO A 185 13.77 -17.54 -14.19
N ASP A 186 13.30 -18.63 -14.79
CA ASP A 186 12.75 -18.72 -16.14
C ASP A 186 11.40 -17.98 -16.28
N GLN A 187 10.63 -17.91 -15.20
CA GLN A 187 9.30 -17.26 -15.18
C GLN A 187 9.31 -15.89 -14.50
N ALA A 188 10.41 -15.51 -13.86
CA ALA A 188 10.55 -14.26 -13.11
C ALA A 188 10.74 -13.00 -14.00
N GLY A 189 10.78 -13.13 -15.33
CA GLY A 189 10.97 -12.02 -16.26
C GLY A 189 10.04 -10.81 -16.05
N PRO A 190 8.70 -11.00 -15.91
CA PRO A 190 7.78 -9.91 -15.60
C PRO A 190 8.05 -9.24 -14.25
N ALA A 191 8.39 -10.02 -13.21
CA ALA A 191 8.74 -9.48 -11.89
C ALA A 191 10.00 -8.61 -11.94
N ARG A 192 11.03 -9.00 -12.71
CA ARG A 192 12.24 -8.16 -12.90
C ARG A 192 11.91 -6.81 -13.54
N ARG A 193 11.08 -6.82 -14.59
CA ARG A 193 10.68 -5.58 -15.29
C ARG A 193 9.85 -4.70 -14.36
N LEU A 194 8.91 -5.28 -13.62
CA LEU A 194 8.10 -4.56 -12.66
C LEU A 194 8.93 -3.99 -11.51
N ALA A 195 9.97 -4.69 -11.03
CA ALA A 195 10.90 -4.18 -10.04
C ALA A 195 11.62 -2.92 -10.53
N VAL A 196 12.17 -2.96 -11.74
CA VAL A 196 12.90 -1.81 -12.31
C VAL A 196 11.96 -0.62 -12.53
N LEU A 197 10.78 -0.86 -13.11
CA LEU A 197 9.80 0.19 -13.36
C LEU A 197 9.26 0.78 -12.04
N GLY A 198 8.98 -0.08 -11.05
CA GLY A 198 8.53 0.32 -9.73
C GLY A 198 9.57 1.18 -9.02
N ALA A 199 10.85 0.77 -9.04
CA ALA A 199 11.94 1.54 -8.44
C ALA A 199 12.15 2.88 -9.14
N ALA A 200 12.08 2.91 -10.48
CA ALA A 200 12.18 4.15 -11.24
C ALA A 200 11.01 5.10 -10.92
N LEU A 201 9.78 4.57 -10.81
CA LEU A 201 8.60 5.34 -10.46
C LEU A 201 8.69 5.89 -9.04
N GLU A 202 9.04 5.05 -8.07
CA GLU A 202 9.17 5.42 -6.66
C GLU A 202 10.22 6.52 -6.49
N LEU A 203 11.44 6.29 -6.97
CA LEU A 203 12.53 7.25 -6.85
C LEU A 203 12.28 8.54 -7.63
N GLY A 204 11.69 8.43 -8.82
CA GLY A 204 11.34 9.58 -9.67
C GLY A 204 10.26 10.45 -9.04
N ALA A 205 9.18 9.83 -8.56
CA ALA A 205 8.07 10.52 -7.89
C ALA A 205 8.55 11.13 -6.58
N TYR A 206 9.33 10.40 -5.77
CA TYR A 206 9.86 10.90 -4.51
C TYR A 206 10.79 12.10 -4.70
N ARG A 207 11.70 12.06 -5.69
CA ARG A 207 12.55 13.21 -6.02
C ARG A 207 11.75 14.41 -6.48
N THR A 208 10.71 14.19 -7.29
CA THR A 208 9.82 15.25 -7.77
C THR A 208 9.03 15.87 -6.62
N MET A 209 8.51 15.03 -5.71
CA MET A 209 7.81 15.44 -4.50
C MET A 209 8.70 16.32 -3.62
N LYS A 210 9.91 15.87 -3.26
CA LYS A 210 10.84 16.67 -2.43
C LYS A 210 11.17 18.02 -3.05
N ARG A 211 11.29 18.10 -4.38
CA ARG A 211 11.54 19.38 -5.08
C ARG A 211 10.33 20.32 -5.05
N ARG A 212 9.11 19.79 -5.09
CA ARG A 212 7.87 20.58 -5.12
C ARG A 212 7.44 21.09 -3.75
N ILE A 213 7.54 20.27 -2.72
CA ILE A 213 7.03 20.61 -1.37
C ILE A 213 7.94 21.60 -0.61
N GLY A 214 9.11 21.95 -1.16
CA GLY A 214 9.97 23.03 -0.65
C GLY A 214 10.38 22.85 0.81
N LEU A 215 10.12 23.86 1.65
CA LEU A 215 10.44 23.84 3.09
C LEU A 215 9.76 22.69 3.83
N ALA A 216 8.58 22.23 3.39
CA ALA A 216 7.92 21.07 3.97
C ALA A 216 8.67 19.75 3.71
N ALA A 217 9.72 19.75 2.86
CA ALA A 217 10.59 18.59 2.63
C ALA A 217 11.67 18.42 3.71
N GLU A 218 11.96 19.46 4.48
CA GLU A 218 13.06 19.48 5.46
C GLU A 218 13.01 18.31 6.45
N PRO A 219 11.84 17.92 7.01
CA PRO A 219 11.75 16.78 7.93
C PRO A 219 12.17 15.44 7.31
N PHE A 220 12.10 15.28 5.98
CA PHE A 220 12.57 14.04 5.32
C PHE A 220 14.10 13.91 5.29
N GLY A 221 14.84 14.98 5.61
CA GLY A 221 16.30 14.98 5.64
C GLY A 221 16.89 14.95 7.05
N GLN A 222 16.07 15.00 8.09
CA GLN A 222 16.50 15.21 9.47
C GLN A 222 15.92 14.16 10.42
N GLY A 223 16.68 13.80 11.46
CA GLY A 223 16.20 12.96 12.55
C GLY A 223 16.04 11.46 12.22
N ARG A 224 15.29 10.75 13.08
CA ARG A 224 14.91 9.34 12.92
C ARG A 224 13.45 9.26 12.50
N ALA A 225 13.10 8.24 11.72
CA ALA A 225 11.70 7.95 11.40
C ALA A 225 10.95 7.57 12.69
N GLY A 226 9.95 8.38 13.09
CA GLY A 226 9.16 8.19 14.32
C GLY A 226 8.48 9.46 14.76
#